data_AF-A0A1Z8AW80-F1
#
_entry.id   AF-A0A1Z8AW80-F1
#
_cell.length_a   1.000
_cell.length_b   1.000
_cell.length_c   1.000
_cell.angle_alpha   90.00
_cell.angle_beta   90.00
_cell.angle_gamma   90.00
#
_symmetry.space_group_name_H-M   'P 1'
#
loop_
_entity.id
_entity.type
_entity.pdbx_description
1 polymer ?
#
loop_
_entity_poly.entity_id
_entity_poly.type
_entity_poly.pdbx_seq_one_letter_code
_entity_poly.pdbx_strand_id
1 'polypeptide(L)'
;MKELIIPFTTAVGYMLKVLKSNVKIDKFNPEFKMIRHGNYFEFINSVKGEIPHSVVYNKGKITSDNIARNDDFDFLGLFNANPSLQKFYIDCYKEYGKITDTDIPDSIYGIAALFEVSLRMHANNHNLIEPRENLNEVINKLTKFKNLNKDETNKLHQGRRFINMVKHFNNQFPTWNEGIDSMTIAYEIVKEKKLTII
;
A
#
# COMPACT_ATOMS: atom_id res chain seq x y z
N MET A 1 2.27 1.44 -16.13
CA MET A 1 1.60 1.68 -14.83
C MET A 1 0.82 0.44 -14.36
N LYS A 2 -0.09 -0.12 -15.16
CA LYS A 2 -0.81 -1.38 -14.81
C LYS A 2 0.13 -2.54 -14.44
N GLU A 3 1.23 -2.72 -15.17
CA GLU A 3 2.24 -3.76 -14.92
C GLU A 3 3.00 -3.63 -13.59
N LEU A 4 2.97 -2.45 -12.96
CA LEU A 4 3.54 -2.21 -11.62
C LEU A 4 2.52 -2.41 -10.51
N ILE A 5 1.28 -2.04 -10.78
CA ILE A 5 0.21 -2.03 -9.79
C ILE A 5 -0.32 -3.44 -9.55
N ILE A 6 -0.38 -4.29 -10.59
CA ILE A 6 -0.86 -5.67 -10.44
C ILE A 6 0.03 -6.48 -9.48
N PRO A 7 1.37 -6.50 -9.62
CA PRO A 7 2.22 -7.20 -8.66
C PRO A 7 2.11 -6.64 -7.24
N PHE A 8 2.04 -5.31 -7.08
CA PHE A 8 1.87 -4.69 -5.77
C PHE A 8 0.56 -5.11 -5.10
N THR A 9 -0.56 -4.96 -5.80
CA THR A 9 -1.88 -5.31 -5.26
C THR A 9 -2.02 -6.78 -4.96
N THR A 10 -1.40 -7.64 -5.76
CA THR A 10 -1.34 -9.09 -5.52
C THR A 10 -0.51 -9.41 -4.29
N ALA A 11 0.72 -8.90 -4.21
CA ALA A 11 1.65 -9.18 -3.12
C ALA A 11 1.15 -8.61 -1.78
N VAL A 12 0.75 -7.33 -1.77
CA VAL A 12 0.25 -6.66 -0.57
C VAL A 12 -1.13 -7.16 -0.20
N GLY A 13 -2.01 -7.43 -1.16
CA GLY A 13 -3.31 -8.03 -0.88
C GLY A 13 -3.17 -9.39 -0.20
N TYR A 14 -2.28 -10.24 -0.72
CA TYR A 14 -1.98 -11.52 -0.08
C TYR A 14 -1.34 -11.36 1.30
N MET A 15 -0.40 -10.42 1.47
CA MET A 15 0.19 -10.09 2.78
C MET A 15 -0.89 -9.67 3.81
N LEU A 16 -1.85 -8.83 3.40
CA LEU A 16 -2.97 -8.41 4.26
C LEU A 16 -3.86 -9.60 4.65
N LYS A 17 -4.06 -10.56 3.73
CA LYS A 17 -4.79 -11.80 4.00
C LYS A 17 -4.07 -12.70 4.99
N VAL A 18 -2.74 -12.82 4.88
CA VAL A 18 -1.88 -13.50 5.87
C VAL A 18 -2.04 -12.85 7.25
N LEU A 19 -1.96 -11.52 7.32
CA LEU A 19 -2.12 -10.77 8.57
C LEU A 19 -3.50 -10.97 9.20
N LYS A 20 -4.58 -10.87 8.41
CA LYS A 20 -5.94 -11.12 8.91
C LYS A 20 -6.07 -12.54 9.46
N SER A 21 -5.44 -13.52 8.82
CA SER A 21 -5.58 -14.92 9.21
C SER A 21 -4.90 -15.25 10.54
N ASN A 22 -4.20 -14.26 11.14
CA ASN A 22 -3.54 -14.36 12.44
C ASN A 22 -2.58 -15.57 12.53
N VAL A 23 -2.02 -15.99 11.40
CA VAL A 23 -0.97 -17.02 11.35
C VAL A 23 0.33 -16.41 11.87
N LYS A 24 1.22 -17.25 12.41
CA LYS A 24 2.54 -16.79 12.85
C LYS A 24 3.35 -16.33 11.63
N ILE A 25 3.85 -15.10 11.68
CA ILE A 25 4.56 -14.48 10.55
C ILE A 25 6.07 -14.30 10.79
N ASP A 26 6.65 -14.97 11.79
CA ASP A 26 8.01 -14.69 12.28
C ASP A 26 9.06 -14.62 11.17
N LYS A 27 8.96 -15.52 10.17
CA LYS A 27 9.86 -15.60 9.02
C LYS A 27 9.87 -14.35 8.13
N PHE A 28 8.71 -13.75 7.89
CA PHE A 28 8.54 -12.60 6.99
C PHE A 28 8.10 -11.31 7.70
N ASN A 29 8.06 -11.33 9.04
CA ASN A 29 7.67 -10.17 9.85
C ASN A 29 8.51 -8.92 9.55
N PRO A 30 9.84 -9.00 9.30
CA PRO A 30 10.63 -7.83 8.89
C PRO A 30 10.10 -7.20 7.60
N GLU A 31 9.92 -7.98 6.54
CA GLU A 31 9.42 -7.51 5.24
C GLU A 31 8.00 -6.96 5.35
N PHE A 32 7.13 -7.62 6.13
CA PHE A 32 5.76 -7.14 6.39
C PHE A 32 5.77 -5.77 7.06
N LYS A 33 6.71 -5.51 7.99
CA LYS A 33 6.88 -4.18 8.60
C LYS A 33 7.39 -3.19 7.56
N MET A 34 8.41 -3.54 6.78
CA MET A 34 8.98 -2.65 5.77
C MET A 34 7.92 -2.20 4.76
N ILE A 35 7.12 -3.12 4.21
CA ILE A 35 6.02 -2.79 3.28
C ILE A 35 4.98 -1.90 3.97
N ARG A 36 4.51 -2.26 5.17
CA ARG A 36 3.49 -1.47 5.90
C ARG A 36 3.92 -0.04 6.22
N HIS A 37 5.22 0.19 6.36
CA HIS A 37 5.80 1.51 6.64
C HIS A 37 6.35 2.21 5.39
N GLY A 38 6.17 1.65 4.19
CA GLY A 38 6.68 2.22 2.94
C GLY A 38 8.20 2.25 2.84
N ASN A 39 8.90 1.38 3.57
CA ASN A 39 10.36 1.30 3.60
C ASN A 39 10.88 0.40 2.47
N TYR A 40 10.70 0.85 1.23
CA TYR A 40 11.01 0.05 0.05
C TYR A 40 12.51 -0.18 -0.14
N PHE A 41 13.37 0.75 0.27
CA PHE A 41 14.82 0.58 0.21
C PHE A 41 15.29 -0.61 1.06
N GLU A 42 14.90 -0.67 2.34
CA GLU A 42 15.24 -1.80 3.20
C GLU A 42 14.59 -3.10 2.71
N PHE A 43 13.35 -3.03 2.22
CA PHE A 43 12.66 -4.20 1.66
C PHE A 43 13.40 -4.80 0.47
N ILE A 44 13.82 -3.98 -0.50
CA ILE A 44 14.59 -4.41 -1.67
C ILE A 44 15.90 -5.09 -1.22
N ASN A 45 16.61 -4.48 -0.27
CA ASN A 45 17.87 -5.02 0.25
C ASN A 45 17.68 -6.33 1.03
N SER A 46 16.55 -6.52 1.71
CA SER A 46 16.22 -7.77 2.41
C SER A 46 15.92 -8.90 1.43
N VAL A 47 15.01 -8.65 0.48
CA VAL A 47 14.55 -9.65 -0.49
C VAL A 47 15.61 -9.94 -1.56
N LYS A 48 16.51 -8.98 -1.82
CA LYS A 48 17.54 -9.04 -2.87
C LYS A 48 16.91 -9.31 -4.23
N GLY A 49 15.85 -8.56 -4.56
CA GLY A 49 15.29 -8.54 -5.91
C GLY A 49 16.13 -7.63 -6.82
N GLU A 50 16.02 -7.85 -8.12
CA GLU A 50 16.62 -6.95 -9.10
C GLU A 50 16.00 -5.55 -8.99
N ILE A 51 16.82 -4.53 -9.25
CA ILE A 51 16.35 -3.14 -9.31
C ILE A 51 16.21 -2.79 -10.79
N PRO A 52 15.01 -2.43 -11.26
CA PRO A 52 14.82 -2.01 -12.65
C PRO A 52 15.66 -0.78 -12.98
N HIS A 53 16.14 -0.70 -14.23
CA HIS A 53 16.75 0.54 -14.72
C HIS A 53 15.70 1.66 -14.74
N SER A 54 16.03 2.80 -14.13
CA SER A 54 15.15 3.97 -14.05
C SER A 54 15.89 5.24 -14.44
N VAL A 55 15.15 6.17 -15.06
CA VAL A 55 15.62 7.53 -15.33
C VAL A 55 14.78 8.47 -14.49
N VAL A 56 15.42 9.17 -13.57
CA VAL A 56 14.75 10.06 -12.62
C VAL A 56 15.22 11.48 -12.84
N TYR A 57 14.26 12.38 -13.05
CA TYR A 57 14.50 13.81 -13.03
C TYR A 57 13.99 14.39 -11.71
N ASN A 58 14.88 15.00 -10.93
CA ASN A 58 14.52 15.67 -9.68
C ASN A 58 15.24 17.01 -9.59
N LYS A 59 14.49 18.12 -9.65
CA LYS A 59 14.99 19.50 -9.47
C LYS A 59 16.25 19.81 -10.29
N GLY A 60 16.26 19.43 -11.57
CA GLY A 60 17.38 19.68 -12.49
C GLY A 60 18.48 18.62 -12.47
N LYS A 61 18.43 17.63 -11.55
CA LYS A 61 19.34 16.49 -11.53
C LYS A 61 18.70 15.30 -12.25
N ILE A 62 19.44 14.71 -13.19
CA ILE A 62 19.07 13.46 -13.87
C ILE A 62 19.95 12.34 -13.33
N THR A 63 19.33 11.24 -12.91
CA THR A 63 20.01 9.97 -12.63
C THR A 63 19.48 8.90 -13.58
N SER A 64 20.36 8.02 -14.04
CA SER A 64 20.04 6.92 -14.97
C SER A 64 20.83 5.69 -14.54
N ASP A 65 20.19 4.85 -13.75
CA ASP A 65 20.84 3.68 -13.15
C ASP A 65 19.79 2.69 -12.64
N ASN A 66 20.29 1.59 -12.09
CA ASN A 66 19.55 0.53 -11.42
C ASN A 66 19.85 0.54 -9.90
N ILE A 67 19.98 1.72 -9.30
CA ILE A 67 20.29 1.87 -7.88
C ILE A 67 19.05 2.37 -7.15
N ALA A 68 18.56 1.59 -6.20
CA ALA A 68 17.53 2.01 -5.26
C ALA A 68 18.16 2.94 -4.22
N ARG A 69 17.49 4.04 -3.91
CA ARG A 69 17.96 5.04 -2.95
C ARG A 69 17.02 5.10 -1.76
N ASN A 70 17.55 5.55 -0.62
CA ASN A 70 16.79 5.61 0.63
C ASN A 70 15.68 6.67 0.61
N ASP A 71 15.83 7.69 -0.24
CA ASP A 71 14.84 8.72 -0.51
C ASP A 71 13.83 8.33 -1.59
N ASP A 72 13.93 7.13 -2.19
CA ASP A 72 12.93 6.62 -3.11
C ASP A 72 11.74 6.06 -2.31
N PHE A 73 10.66 6.83 -2.17
CA PHE A 73 9.42 6.40 -1.52
C PHE A 73 8.19 6.55 -2.43
N ASP A 74 7.08 5.93 -2.02
CA ASP A 74 5.83 5.78 -2.77
C ASP A 74 6.01 5.37 -4.23
N PHE A 75 5.95 6.29 -5.21
CA PHE A 75 5.98 5.93 -6.62
C PHE A 75 7.31 5.30 -7.05
N LEU A 76 8.43 5.99 -6.84
CA LEU A 76 9.74 5.53 -7.27
C LEU A 76 10.21 4.33 -6.42
N GLY A 77 9.96 4.39 -5.10
CA GLY A 77 10.25 3.28 -4.20
C GLY A 77 9.48 2.02 -4.58
N LEU A 78 8.18 2.14 -4.87
CA LEU A 78 7.36 1.01 -5.32
C LEU A 78 7.81 0.48 -6.67
N PHE A 79 8.16 1.37 -7.61
CA PHE A 79 8.65 0.98 -8.91
C PHE A 79 9.92 0.13 -8.79
N ASN A 80 10.88 0.60 -8.00
CA ASN A 80 12.12 -0.11 -7.75
C ASN A 80 11.89 -1.42 -6.98
N ALA A 81 10.86 -1.49 -6.14
CA ALA A 81 10.51 -2.68 -5.36
C ALA A 81 9.75 -3.75 -6.15
N ASN A 82 9.29 -3.49 -7.37
CA ASN A 82 8.40 -4.40 -8.09
C ASN A 82 8.96 -5.84 -8.25
N PRO A 83 10.23 -6.05 -8.69
CA PRO A 83 10.78 -7.41 -8.75
C PRO A 83 10.90 -8.07 -7.37
N SER A 84 11.25 -7.27 -6.34
CA SER A 84 11.29 -7.74 -4.95
C SER A 84 9.90 -8.16 -4.45
N LEU A 85 8.85 -7.42 -4.78
CA LEU A 85 7.46 -7.75 -4.41
C LEU A 85 7.00 -9.08 -5.02
N GLN A 86 7.37 -9.34 -6.28
CA GLN A 86 7.04 -10.61 -6.95
C GLN A 86 7.74 -11.80 -6.28
N LYS A 87 9.05 -11.66 -6.02
CA LYS A 87 9.83 -12.68 -5.31
C LYS A 87 9.29 -12.94 -3.90
N PHE A 88 9.04 -11.86 -3.16
CA PHE A 88 8.45 -11.92 -1.83
C PHE A 88 7.08 -12.61 -1.82
N TYR A 89 6.21 -12.30 -2.80
CA TYR A 89 4.92 -12.96 -2.92
C TYR A 89 5.07 -14.47 -3.13
N ILE A 90 5.95 -14.90 -4.03
CA ILE A 90 6.20 -16.33 -4.29
C ILE A 90 6.70 -17.02 -3.02
N ASP A 91 7.63 -16.40 -2.30
CA ASP A 91 8.21 -16.99 -1.09
C ASP A 91 7.22 -17.02 0.08
N CYS A 92 6.39 -15.97 0.22
CA CYS A 92 5.28 -15.97 1.17
C CYS A 92 4.22 -17.03 0.83
N TYR A 93 3.92 -17.23 -0.45
CA TYR A 93 2.95 -18.24 -0.87
C TYR A 93 3.48 -19.67 -0.64
N LYS A 94 4.77 -19.90 -0.87
CA LYS A 94 5.41 -21.19 -0.52
C LYS A 94 5.33 -21.50 0.97
N GLU A 95 5.45 -20.49 1.82
CA GLU A 95 5.41 -20.63 3.28
C GLU A 95 3.99 -20.83 3.81
N TYR A 96 3.07 -19.94 3.46
CA TYR A 96 1.74 -19.89 4.06
C TYR A 96 0.66 -20.60 3.21
N GLY A 97 1.00 -21.03 2.00
CA GLY A 97 0.10 -21.75 1.09
C GLY A 97 -1.11 -20.94 0.64
N LYS A 98 -2.14 -21.60 0.13
CA LYS A 98 -3.39 -20.91 -0.17
C LYS A 98 -4.16 -20.65 1.13
N ILE A 99 -4.27 -19.40 1.51
CA ILE A 99 -5.19 -18.98 2.57
C ILE A 99 -6.59 -18.79 1.97
N THR A 100 -7.63 -19.25 2.68
CA THR A 100 -9.04 -18.96 2.33
C THR A 100 -9.63 -18.12 3.47
N ASP A 101 -10.21 -16.98 3.11
CA ASP A 101 -10.91 -16.12 4.06
C ASP A 101 -12.40 -16.12 3.70
N THR A 102 -13.26 -16.46 4.66
CA THR A 102 -14.71 -16.50 4.51
C THR A 102 -15.39 -15.17 4.81
N ASP A 103 -14.71 -14.25 5.51
CA ASP A 103 -15.29 -12.97 5.89
C ASP A 103 -14.96 -11.86 4.88
N ILE A 104 -13.77 -11.90 4.26
CA ILE A 104 -13.28 -10.86 3.35
C ILE A 104 -12.96 -11.45 1.98
N PRO A 105 -13.64 -11.00 0.90
CA PRO A 105 -13.30 -11.40 -0.46
C PRO A 105 -11.90 -10.94 -0.88
N ASP A 106 -11.21 -11.73 -1.71
CA ASP A 106 -9.86 -11.42 -2.20
C ASP A 106 -9.75 -10.07 -2.90
N SER A 107 -10.82 -9.65 -3.59
CA SER A 107 -10.90 -8.34 -4.24
C SER A 107 -10.78 -7.18 -3.26
N ILE A 108 -11.29 -7.32 -2.03
CA ILE A 108 -11.24 -6.26 -1.01
C ILE A 108 -9.81 -6.04 -0.51
N TYR A 109 -8.99 -7.10 -0.42
CA TYR A 109 -7.58 -6.94 -0.08
C TYR A 109 -6.81 -6.16 -1.16
N GLY A 110 -7.11 -6.44 -2.44
CA GLY A 110 -6.57 -5.66 -3.56
C GLY A 110 -7.01 -4.20 -3.51
N ILE A 111 -8.29 -3.94 -3.23
CA ILE A 111 -8.84 -2.58 -3.06
C ILE A 111 -8.16 -1.86 -1.89
N ALA A 112 -7.98 -2.51 -0.75
CA ALA A 112 -7.32 -1.92 0.41
C ALA A 112 -5.87 -1.54 0.11
N ALA A 113 -5.13 -2.40 -0.61
CA ALA A 113 -3.78 -2.09 -1.07
C ALA A 113 -3.78 -0.89 -2.02
N LEU A 114 -4.68 -0.87 -3.02
CA LEU A 114 -4.84 0.22 -3.97
C LEU A 114 -5.19 1.54 -3.31
N PHE A 115 -6.13 1.51 -2.38
CA PHE A 115 -6.58 2.68 -1.64
C PHE A 115 -5.41 3.37 -0.94
N GLU A 116 -4.61 2.63 -0.16
CA GLU A 116 -3.49 3.22 0.58
C GLU A 116 -2.42 3.79 -0.36
N VAL A 117 -1.98 3.03 -1.35
CA VAL A 117 -0.92 3.48 -2.27
C VAL A 117 -1.38 4.66 -3.13
N SER A 118 -2.66 4.69 -3.52
CA SER A 118 -3.24 5.77 -4.32
C SER A 118 -3.16 7.10 -3.57
N LEU A 119 -3.62 7.13 -2.31
CA LEU A 119 -3.57 8.33 -1.49
C LEU A 119 -2.14 8.81 -1.25
N ARG A 120 -1.22 7.89 -0.96
CA ARG A 120 0.20 8.21 -0.75
C ARG A 120 0.86 8.78 -1.99
N MET A 121 0.71 8.11 -3.14
CA MET A 121 1.28 8.59 -4.41
C MET A 121 0.76 9.97 -4.79
N HIS A 122 -0.56 10.21 -4.68
CA HIS A 122 -1.12 11.53 -4.97
C HIS A 122 -0.60 12.61 -4.03
N ALA A 123 -0.47 12.30 -2.74
CA ALA A 123 0.10 13.25 -1.79
C ALA A 123 1.59 13.54 -2.07
N ASN A 124 2.38 12.52 -2.39
CA ASN A 124 3.80 12.65 -2.73
C ASN A 124 4.01 13.44 -4.02
N ASN A 125 3.26 13.13 -5.08
CA ASN A 125 3.33 13.84 -6.37
C ASN A 125 3.02 15.34 -6.25
N HIS A 126 2.31 15.74 -5.20
CA HIS A 126 2.01 17.14 -4.88
C HIS A 126 2.93 17.72 -3.78
N ASN A 127 4.01 17.02 -3.39
CA ASN A 127 4.95 17.39 -2.33
C ASN A 127 4.26 17.72 -1.00
N LEU A 128 3.16 17.04 -0.69
CA LEU A 128 2.40 17.28 0.54
C LEU A 128 2.98 16.53 1.74
N ILE A 129 3.68 15.43 1.48
CA ILE A 129 4.13 14.49 2.51
C ILE A 129 5.63 14.27 2.47
N GLU A 130 6.16 13.95 3.64
CA GLU A 130 7.54 13.53 3.83
C GLU A 130 7.63 12.00 3.88
N PRO A 131 8.84 11.42 3.73
CA PRO A 131 9.04 9.99 3.92
C PRO A 131 8.48 9.51 5.27
N ARG A 132 7.83 8.33 5.25
CA ARG A 132 7.27 7.65 6.45
C ARG A 132 6.09 8.37 7.12
N GLU A 133 5.46 9.32 6.44
CA GLU A 133 4.27 9.95 6.97
C GLU A 133 3.12 8.95 7.13
N ASN A 134 2.39 9.07 8.26
CA ASN A 134 1.32 8.15 8.59
C ASN A 134 0.10 8.38 7.69
N LEU A 135 -0.71 7.34 7.44
CA LEU A 135 -1.85 7.44 6.52
C LEU A 135 -2.93 8.44 6.99
N ASN A 136 -3.02 8.71 8.30
CA ASN A 136 -3.92 9.74 8.83
C ASN A 136 -3.53 11.14 8.34
N GLU A 137 -2.25 11.51 8.46
CA GLU A 137 -1.73 12.80 7.98
C GLU A 137 -1.77 12.88 6.46
N VAL A 138 -1.45 11.79 5.76
CA VAL A 138 -1.57 11.71 4.29
C VAL A 138 -3.00 12.06 3.86
N ILE A 139 -4.02 11.45 4.49
CA ILE A 139 -5.43 11.74 4.19
C ILE A 139 -5.75 13.20 4.51
N ASN A 140 -5.38 13.71 5.69
CA ASN A 140 -5.70 15.08 6.10
C ASN A 140 -5.07 16.13 5.16
N LYS A 141 -3.80 15.94 4.79
CA LYS A 141 -3.08 16.85 3.89
C LYS A 141 -3.66 16.79 2.48
N LEU A 142 -3.90 15.60 1.94
CA LEU A 142 -4.42 15.43 0.59
C LEU A 142 -5.86 15.96 0.46
N THR A 143 -6.73 15.67 1.43
CA THR A 143 -8.13 16.14 1.44
C THR A 143 -8.20 17.66 1.54
N LYS A 144 -7.37 18.27 2.38
CA LYS A 144 -7.23 19.74 2.45
C LYS A 144 -6.77 20.30 1.11
N PHE A 145 -5.73 19.73 0.49
CA PHE A 145 -5.21 20.19 -0.80
C PHE A 145 -6.25 20.06 -1.93
N LYS A 146 -7.06 19.00 -1.92
CA LYS A 146 -8.10 18.73 -2.92
C LYS A 146 -9.45 19.37 -2.57
N ASN A 147 -9.55 20.13 -1.48
CA ASN A 147 -10.79 20.74 -0.98
C ASN A 147 -11.95 19.74 -0.80
N LEU A 148 -11.65 18.53 -0.32
CA LEU A 148 -12.69 17.56 0.04
C LEU A 148 -13.44 18.03 1.27
N ASN A 149 -14.74 17.75 1.32
CA ASN A 149 -15.55 18.12 2.47
C ASN A 149 -15.29 17.19 3.66
N LYS A 150 -15.83 17.56 4.83
CA LYS A 150 -15.63 16.81 6.08
C LYS A 150 -16.18 15.39 6.03
N ASP A 151 -17.30 15.18 5.34
CA ASP A 151 -17.92 13.86 5.19
C ASP A 151 -17.05 12.93 4.31
N GLU A 152 -16.58 13.43 3.17
CA GLU A 152 -15.64 12.72 2.30
C GLU A 152 -14.34 12.36 3.04
N THR A 153 -13.79 13.33 3.77
CA THR A 153 -12.58 13.12 4.59
C THR A 153 -12.81 12.05 5.65
N ASN A 154 -13.96 12.06 6.32
CA ASN A 154 -14.32 11.04 7.30
C ASN A 154 -14.42 9.64 6.67
N LYS A 155 -15.04 9.52 5.50
CA LYS A 155 -15.15 8.25 4.77
C LYS A 155 -13.78 7.69 4.38
N LEU A 156 -12.83 8.52 3.94
CA LEU A 156 -11.44 8.09 3.72
C LEU A 156 -10.78 7.57 5.01
N HIS A 157 -11.04 8.23 6.16
CA HIS A 157 -10.57 7.74 7.45
C HIS A 157 -11.23 6.43 7.89
N GLN A 158 -12.47 6.15 7.48
CA GLN A 158 -13.08 4.84 7.70
C GLN A 158 -12.36 3.74 6.88
N GLY A 159 -11.99 4.01 5.63
CA GLY A 159 -11.12 3.12 4.85
C GLY A 159 -9.79 2.83 5.55
N ARG A 160 -9.13 3.86 6.09
CA ARG A 160 -7.93 3.71 6.92
C ARG A 160 -8.16 2.82 8.15
N ARG A 161 -9.28 2.99 8.86
CA ARG A 161 -9.64 2.15 10.02
C ARG A 161 -9.78 0.68 9.61
N PHE A 162 -10.36 0.39 8.45
CA PHE A 162 -10.50 -0.98 7.97
C PHE A 162 -9.13 -1.62 7.68
N ILE A 163 -8.23 -0.88 7.05
CA ILE A 163 -6.85 -1.34 6.83
C ILE A 163 -6.17 -1.68 8.17
N ASN A 164 -6.35 -0.86 9.19
CA ASN A 164 -5.80 -1.13 10.52
C ASN A 164 -6.42 -2.39 11.15
N MET A 165 -7.75 -2.56 11.01
CA MET A 165 -8.48 -3.76 11.43
C MET A 165 -7.83 -5.03 10.87
N VAL A 166 -7.54 -5.02 9.57
CA VAL A 166 -6.88 -6.12 8.84
C VAL A 166 -5.43 -6.31 9.28
N LYS A 167 -4.63 -5.23 9.33
CA LYS A 167 -3.19 -5.28 9.63
C LYS A 167 -2.86 -5.75 11.05
N HIS A 168 -3.76 -5.52 12.00
CA HIS A 168 -3.56 -5.80 13.42
C HIS A 168 -4.49 -6.87 13.98
N PHE A 169 -5.37 -7.43 13.14
CA PHE A 169 -6.41 -8.37 13.56
C PHE A 169 -7.14 -7.89 14.83
N ASN A 170 -7.53 -6.61 14.82
CA ASN A 170 -8.16 -5.95 15.95
C ASN A 170 -9.52 -5.38 15.56
N ASN A 171 -10.52 -5.43 16.45
CA ASN A 171 -11.85 -4.93 16.11
C ASN A 171 -11.87 -3.41 16.05
N GLN A 172 -12.00 -2.87 14.84
CA GLN A 172 -12.23 -1.44 14.58
C GLN A 172 -13.67 -1.16 14.13
N PHE A 173 -14.36 -2.19 13.63
CA PHE A 173 -15.76 -2.19 13.24
C PHE A 173 -16.49 -3.31 13.99
N PRO A 174 -17.82 -3.22 14.18
CA PRO A 174 -18.61 -4.28 14.78
C PRO A 174 -18.53 -5.60 14.00
N THR A 175 -18.48 -5.53 12.66
CA THR A 175 -18.38 -6.69 11.77
C THR A 175 -17.39 -6.46 10.64
N TRP A 176 -16.90 -7.54 10.02
CA TRP A 176 -16.08 -7.46 8.81
C TRP A 176 -16.84 -6.83 7.65
N ASN A 177 -18.13 -7.13 7.51
CA ASN A 177 -18.98 -6.56 6.45
C ASN A 177 -19.08 -5.04 6.55
N GLU A 178 -19.30 -4.47 7.74
CA GLU A 178 -19.30 -3.02 7.93
C GLU A 178 -17.95 -2.37 7.59
N GLY A 179 -16.86 -3.08 7.88
CA GLY A 179 -15.53 -2.68 7.47
C GLY A 179 -15.34 -2.69 5.95
N ILE A 180 -15.84 -3.73 5.27
CA ILE A 180 -15.82 -3.88 3.81
C ILE A 180 -16.64 -2.77 3.15
N ASP A 181 -17.83 -2.47 3.65
CA ASP A 181 -18.67 -1.38 3.16
C ASP A 181 -17.95 -0.04 3.29
N SER A 182 -17.33 0.20 4.45
CA SER A 182 -16.54 1.41 4.71
C SER A 182 -15.34 1.55 3.75
N MET A 183 -14.63 0.44 3.48
CA MET A 183 -13.51 0.42 2.52
C MET A 183 -14.00 0.67 1.09
N THR A 184 -15.12 0.05 0.70
CA THR A 184 -15.71 0.23 -0.62
C THR A 184 -16.11 1.68 -0.86
N ILE A 185 -16.83 2.29 0.09
CA ILE A 185 -17.20 3.72 0.03
C ILE A 185 -15.96 4.62 -0.03
N ALA A 186 -14.94 4.34 0.79
CA ALA A 186 -13.70 5.11 0.77
C ALA A 186 -13.00 5.03 -0.59
N TYR A 187 -12.98 3.85 -1.21
CA TYR A 187 -12.38 3.65 -2.53
C TYR A 187 -13.20 4.28 -3.66
N GLU A 188 -14.54 4.31 -3.56
CA GLU A 188 -15.39 5.06 -4.49
C GLU A 188 -15.03 6.55 -4.48
N ILE A 189 -14.80 7.16 -3.31
CA ILE A 189 -14.35 8.56 -3.22
C ILE A 189 -13.00 8.74 -3.93
N VAL A 190 -12.05 7.82 -3.75
CA VAL A 190 -10.77 7.86 -4.45
C VAL A 190 -10.97 7.86 -5.96
N LYS A 191 -11.90 7.04 -6.48
CA LYS A 191 -12.24 7.01 -7.91
C LYS A 191 -12.92 8.29 -8.40
N GLU A 192 -13.97 8.74 -7.72
CA GLU A 192 -14.74 9.93 -8.07
C GLU A 192 -13.86 11.19 -8.10
N LYS A 193 -12.93 11.30 -7.15
CA LYS A 193 -11.98 12.42 -7.07
C LYS A 193 -10.75 12.28 -7.96
N LYS A 194 -10.70 11.23 -8.79
CA LYS A 194 -9.57 10.91 -9.70
C LYS A 194 -8.23 10.82 -8.94
N LEU A 195 -8.30 10.24 -7.75
CA LEU A 195 -7.15 9.97 -6.90
C LEU A 195 -6.64 8.53 -7.06
N THR A 196 -7.11 7.78 -8.07
CA THR A 196 -6.57 6.46 -8.40
C THR A 196 -5.21 6.56 -9.10
N ILE A 197 -4.48 5.44 -9.08
CA ILE A 197 -3.23 5.27 -9.83
C ILE A 197 -3.39 4.27 -11.00
N ILE A 198 -4.60 3.79 -11.26
CA ILE A 198 -4.95 2.91 -12.38
C ILE A 198 -5.62 3.72 -13.48
#